data_AF-A0A965AJW6-F1
#
_entry.id   AF-A0A965AJW6-F1
#
_cell.length_a   1.000
_cell.length_b   1.000
_cell.length_c   1.000
_cell.angle_alpha   90.00
_cell.angle_beta   90.00
_cell.angle_gamma   90.00
#
_symmetry.space_group_name_H-M   'P 1'
#
loop_
_entity.id
_entity.type
_entity.pdbx_description
1 polymer ?
#
loop_
_entity_poly.entity_id
_entity_poly.type
_entity_poly.pdbx_seq_one_letter_code
_entity_poly.pdbx_strand_id
1 'polypeptide(L)'
;MAGDQQSVTDVIALLEKQELFCRQVKVDVASHSQQMDPLKEPLREALQAVKPNTITTPIFSTVRMKFMEGEEMDKNYWVDNLRGTVQFSYAIQQLIDTEHTVFIEVSAHPVLTNAINECTQGQKTEVVIAPSLLRDKPEHATLFKNLADVYAAGFDIPWEKYYQTSHAPHIALPSYPFQRERYEIEDHSADNGRQRINAKHPLLGEAITLAGNEHTSFWESQISIQQFPYLKDHQVNDTVVVPGVAYVEMILEAAAELYTHGVP
;
A
#
# COMPACT_ATOMS: atom_id res chain seq x y z
N MET A 1 -14.06 -22.15 -29.00
CA MET A 1 -15.11 -22.83 -29.81
C MET A 1 -15.16 -24.29 -29.39
N ALA A 2 -16.33 -24.93 -29.45
CA ALA A 2 -16.51 -26.34 -29.11
C ALA A 2 -17.37 -27.02 -30.17
N GLY A 3 -17.06 -28.27 -30.52
CA GLY A 3 -17.77 -29.00 -31.55
C GLY A 3 -17.10 -30.34 -31.86
N ASP A 4 -17.47 -30.90 -33.01
CA ASP A 4 -16.90 -32.14 -33.52
C ASP A 4 -15.36 -32.06 -33.67
N GLN A 5 -14.68 -33.16 -33.37
CA GLN A 5 -13.21 -33.22 -33.32
C GLN A 5 -12.57 -32.91 -34.67
N GLN A 6 -13.12 -33.45 -35.76
CA GLN A 6 -12.59 -33.19 -37.10
C GLN A 6 -12.78 -31.71 -37.45
N SER A 7 -13.97 -31.19 -37.19
CA SER A 7 -14.29 -29.77 -37.45
C SER A 7 -13.36 -28.82 -36.67
N VAL A 8 -13.08 -29.11 -35.39
CA VAL A 8 -12.15 -28.32 -34.58
C VAL A 8 -10.72 -28.41 -35.14
N THR A 9 -10.29 -29.59 -35.58
CA THR A 9 -8.96 -29.82 -36.16
C THR A 9 -8.78 -29.02 -37.46
N ASP A 10 -9.79 -29.03 -38.33
CA ASP A 10 -9.77 -28.30 -39.60
C ASP A 10 -9.69 -26.77 -39.36
N VAL A 11 -10.42 -26.27 -38.36
CA VAL A 11 -10.38 -24.85 -37.97
C VAL A 11 -9.03 -24.48 -37.38
N ILE A 12 -8.43 -25.31 -36.52
CA ILE A 12 -7.08 -25.07 -36.00
C ILE A 12 -6.07 -24.98 -37.14
N ALA A 13 -6.09 -25.94 -38.08
CA ALA A 13 -5.18 -25.92 -39.23
C ALA A 13 -5.38 -24.68 -40.12
N LEU A 14 -6.59 -24.15 -40.21
CA LEU A 14 -6.86 -22.89 -40.91
C LEU A 14 -6.29 -21.67 -40.17
N LEU A 15 -6.47 -21.60 -38.86
CA LEU A 15 -5.98 -20.50 -38.02
C LEU A 15 -4.45 -20.48 -37.95
N GLU A 16 -3.81 -21.64 -37.86
CA GLU A 16 -2.35 -21.77 -37.90
C GLU A 16 -1.76 -21.26 -39.21
N LYS A 17 -2.40 -21.53 -40.35
CA LYS A 17 -2.00 -20.97 -41.66
C LYS A 17 -2.11 -19.45 -41.74
N GLN A 18 -2.95 -18.85 -40.89
CA GLN A 18 -3.12 -17.41 -40.79
C GLN A 18 -2.24 -16.79 -39.69
N GLU A 19 -1.37 -17.59 -39.06
CA GLU A 19 -0.52 -17.16 -37.95
C GLU A 19 -1.32 -16.61 -36.75
N LEU A 20 -2.59 -17.03 -36.62
CA LEU A 20 -3.45 -16.66 -35.52
C LEU A 20 -3.25 -17.62 -34.35
N PHE A 21 -3.21 -17.07 -33.14
CA PHE A 21 -3.08 -17.88 -31.93
C PHE A 21 -4.30 -18.79 -31.76
N CYS A 22 -4.06 -20.10 -31.77
CA CYS A 22 -5.06 -21.11 -31.43
C CYS A 22 -4.40 -22.25 -30.67
N ARG A 23 -5.09 -22.75 -29.64
CA ARG A 23 -4.64 -23.89 -28.85
C ARG A 23 -5.81 -24.80 -28.54
N GLN A 24 -5.65 -26.08 -28.86
CA GLN A 24 -6.64 -27.09 -28.47
C GLN A 24 -6.61 -27.31 -26.96
N VAL A 25 -7.78 -27.28 -26.34
CA VAL A 25 -7.96 -27.65 -24.94
C VAL A 25 -8.01 -29.17 -24.85
N LYS A 26 -7.22 -29.78 -23.95
CA LYS A 26 -7.17 -31.23 -23.74
C LYS A 26 -8.41 -31.68 -22.96
N VAL A 27 -9.53 -31.84 -23.66
CA VAL A 27 -10.78 -32.37 -23.14
C VAL A 27 -11.36 -33.37 -24.13
N ASP A 28 -11.97 -34.43 -23.60
CA ASP A 28 -12.57 -35.50 -24.40
C ASP A 28 -14.04 -35.23 -24.73
N VAL A 29 -14.56 -34.06 -24.34
CA VAL A 29 -15.98 -33.71 -24.43
C VAL A 29 -16.14 -32.28 -24.93
N ALA A 30 -16.99 -32.08 -25.94
CA ALA A 30 -17.35 -30.76 -26.45
C ALA A 30 -18.48 -30.11 -25.62
N SER A 31 -18.18 -29.71 -24.39
CA SER A 31 -19.10 -28.95 -23.54
C SER A 31 -19.57 -27.66 -24.23
N HIS A 32 -20.74 -27.14 -23.84
CA HIS A 32 -21.33 -25.92 -24.40
C HIS A 32 -21.67 -25.99 -25.91
N SER A 33 -21.80 -27.20 -26.46
CA SER A 33 -22.13 -27.44 -27.87
C SER A 33 -23.39 -28.29 -28.03
N GLN A 34 -23.88 -28.43 -29.26
CA GLN A 34 -25.02 -29.28 -29.59
C GLN A 34 -24.82 -30.74 -29.16
N GLN A 35 -23.57 -31.21 -29.02
CA GLN A 35 -23.29 -32.56 -28.53
C GLN A 35 -23.82 -32.82 -27.11
N MET A 36 -24.12 -31.76 -26.34
CA MET A 36 -24.71 -31.90 -25.00
C MET A 36 -26.24 -32.11 -25.03
N ASP A 37 -26.92 -31.91 -26.17
CA ASP A 37 -28.38 -32.01 -26.26
C ASP A 37 -28.94 -33.36 -25.78
N PRO A 38 -28.35 -34.53 -26.11
CA PRO A 38 -28.80 -35.83 -25.61
C PRO A 38 -28.69 -35.98 -24.08
N LEU A 39 -27.82 -35.20 -23.43
CA LEU A 39 -27.59 -35.26 -21.98
C LEU A 39 -28.54 -34.36 -21.20
N LYS A 40 -29.31 -33.49 -21.86
CA LYS A 40 -30.17 -32.50 -21.18
C LYS A 40 -31.21 -33.15 -20.27
N GLU A 41 -31.96 -34.13 -20.76
CA GLU A 41 -32.99 -34.81 -19.97
C GLU A 41 -32.42 -35.76 -18.91
N PRO A 42 -31.42 -36.63 -19.22
CA PRO A 42 -30.76 -37.43 -18.19
C PRO A 42 -30.18 -36.59 -17.05
N LEU A 43 -29.56 -35.44 -17.36
CA LEU A 43 -29.04 -34.53 -16.34
C LEU A 43 -30.16 -33.88 -15.52
N ARG A 44 -31.26 -33.47 -16.17
CA ARG A 44 -32.42 -32.90 -15.48
C ARG A 44 -33.03 -33.87 -14.49
N GLU A 45 -33.12 -35.14 -14.88
CA GLU A 45 -33.61 -36.23 -14.02
C GLU A 45 -32.67 -36.47 -12.85
N ALA A 46 -31.36 -36.58 -13.11
CA ALA A 46 -30.35 -36.78 -12.07
C ALA A 46 -30.32 -35.64 -11.02
N LEU A 47 -30.62 -34.41 -11.46
CA LEU A 47 -30.64 -33.23 -10.59
C LEU A 47 -32.00 -32.93 -9.95
N GLN A 48 -33.00 -33.81 -10.08
CA GLN A 48 -34.34 -33.55 -9.50
C GLN A 48 -34.33 -33.30 -7.99
N ALA A 49 -33.42 -33.95 -7.26
CA ALA A 49 -33.31 -33.81 -5.81
C ALA A 49 -32.56 -32.54 -5.38
N VAL A 50 -31.86 -31.86 -6.30
CA VAL A 50 -31.10 -30.65 -5.99
C VAL A 50 -32.05 -29.48 -5.81
N LYS A 51 -32.09 -28.95 -4.59
CA LYS A 51 -32.88 -27.78 -4.23
C LYS A 51 -31.97 -26.56 -4.10
N PRO A 52 -32.12 -25.55 -4.96
CA PRO A 52 -31.40 -24.30 -4.79
C PRO A 52 -31.88 -23.57 -3.53
N ASN A 53 -30.99 -22.81 -2.92
CA ASN A 53 -31.27 -21.93 -1.78
C ASN A 53 -30.86 -20.51 -2.15
N THR A 54 -31.40 -19.54 -1.40
CA THR A 54 -30.92 -18.16 -1.45
C THR A 54 -29.42 -18.12 -1.16
N ILE A 55 -28.67 -17.36 -1.96
CA ILE A 55 -27.23 -17.18 -1.77
C ILE A 55 -26.95 -15.97 -0.88
N THR A 56 -25.90 -16.08 -0.07
CA THR A 56 -25.39 -14.96 0.74
C THR A 56 -24.22 -14.24 0.07
N THR A 57 -23.52 -14.94 -0.82
CA THR A 57 -22.46 -14.37 -1.67
C THR A 57 -23.04 -14.09 -3.05
N PRO A 58 -22.97 -12.85 -3.56
CA PRO A 58 -23.42 -12.52 -4.91
C PRO A 58 -22.73 -13.38 -5.96
N ILE A 59 -23.50 -13.98 -6.87
CA ILE A 59 -23.00 -14.77 -8.00
C ILE A 59 -23.46 -14.11 -9.28
N PHE A 60 -22.51 -13.71 -10.14
CA PHE A 60 -22.80 -13.31 -11.50
C PHE A 60 -22.76 -14.53 -12.43
N SER A 61 -23.89 -14.90 -13.01
CA SER A 61 -23.96 -16.05 -13.91
C SER A 61 -23.40 -15.72 -15.29
N THR A 62 -22.44 -16.53 -15.76
CA THR A 62 -21.88 -16.44 -17.12
C THR A 62 -22.82 -16.98 -18.20
N VAL A 63 -23.83 -17.78 -17.84
CA VAL A 63 -24.83 -18.29 -18.81
C VAL A 63 -26.10 -17.43 -18.84
N ARG A 64 -26.52 -16.87 -17.70
CA ARG A 64 -27.69 -15.96 -17.63
C ARG A 64 -27.32 -14.49 -17.75
N MET A 65 -26.04 -14.14 -17.66
CA MET A 65 -25.52 -12.77 -17.79
C MET A 65 -26.11 -11.77 -16.77
N LYS A 66 -26.38 -12.22 -15.55
CA LYS A 66 -26.94 -11.40 -14.48
C LYS A 66 -26.48 -11.89 -13.11
N PHE A 67 -26.62 -11.02 -12.10
CA PHE A 67 -26.57 -11.44 -10.71
C PHE A 67 -27.75 -12.36 -10.39
N MET A 68 -27.48 -13.41 -9.63
CA MET A 68 -28.43 -14.45 -9.28
C MET A 68 -28.89 -14.27 -7.83
N GLU A 69 -30.14 -14.60 -7.55
CA GLU A 69 -30.68 -14.63 -6.16
C GLU A 69 -30.49 -16.01 -5.49
N GLY A 70 -30.07 -17.01 -6.27
CA GLY A 70 -29.78 -18.35 -5.79
C GLY A 70 -30.87 -19.37 -6.07
N GLU A 71 -32.13 -19.06 -5.73
CA GLU A 71 -33.28 -19.96 -5.90
C GLU A 71 -33.54 -20.37 -7.36
N GLU A 72 -33.11 -19.54 -8.30
CA GLU A 72 -33.21 -19.80 -9.73
C GLU A 72 -32.09 -20.71 -10.28
N MET A 73 -31.10 -21.11 -9.47
CA MET A 73 -30.04 -22.06 -9.85
C MET A 73 -30.50 -23.51 -9.72
N ASP A 74 -31.67 -23.80 -10.29
CA ASP A 74 -32.33 -25.10 -10.28
C ASP A 74 -31.71 -26.09 -11.31
N LYS A 75 -32.28 -27.29 -11.42
CA LYS A 75 -31.87 -28.28 -12.42
C LYS A 75 -31.86 -27.73 -13.86
N ASN A 76 -32.73 -26.79 -14.20
CA ASN A 76 -32.78 -26.20 -15.54
C ASN A 76 -31.61 -25.24 -15.73
N TYR A 77 -31.26 -24.45 -14.71
CA TYR A 77 -30.04 -23.66 -14.71
C TYR A 77 -28.79 -24.51 -14.97
N TRP A 78 -28.65 -25.66 -14.30
CA TRP A 78 -27.47 -26.52 -14.50
C TRP A 78 -27.41 -27.17 -15.88
N VAL A 79 -28.57 -27.55 -16.44
CA VAL A 79 -28.64 -28.02 -17.83
C VAL A 79 -28.28 -26.90 -18.81
N ASP A 80 -28.76 -25.68 -18.56
CA ASP A 80 -28.40 -24.51 -19.37
C ASP A 80 -26.93 -24.15 -19.21
N ASN A 81 -26.33 -24.31 -18.03
CA ASN A 81 -24.90 -24.11 -17.80
C ASN A 81 -24.04 -25.10 -18.60
N LEU A 82 -24.45 -26.38 -18.66
CA LEU A 82 -23.75 -27.40 -19.44
C LEU A 82 -23.83 -27.12 -20.96
N ARG A 83 -25.00 -26.70 -21.45
CA ARG A 83 -25.29 -26.58 -22.87
C ARG A 83 -25.04 -25.18 -23.44
N GLY A 84 -25.31 -24.14 -22.66
CA GLY A 84 -25.24 -22.75 -23.05
C GLY A 84 -23.80 -22.25 -23.15
N THR A 85 -23.61 -21.16 -23.90
CA THR A 85 -22.30 -20.51 -24.05
C THR A 85 -21.92 -19.77 -22.78
N VAL A 86 -20.70 -19.99 -22.31
CA VAL A 86 -20.12 -19.28 -21.16
C VAL A 86 -19.69 -17.88 -21.59
N GLN A 87 -20.41 -16.85 -21.16
CA GLN A 87 -20.10 -15.44 -21.44
C GLN A 87 -19.10 -14.89 -20.42
N PHE A 88 -17.90 -15.45 -20.40
CA PHE A 88 -16.88 -15.14 -19.39
C PHE A 88 -16.37 -13.70 -19.48
N SER A 89 -15.99 -13.24 -20.67
CA SER A 89 -15.48 -11.88 -20.88
C SER A 89 -16.53 -10.82 -20.51
N TYR A 90 -17.79 -11.05 -20.88
CA TYR A 90 -18.91 -10.20 -20.47
C TYR A 90 -19.04 -10.14 -18.95
N ALA A 91 -18.98 -11.28 -18.26
CA ALA A 91 -19.05 -11.31 -16.80
C ALA A 91 -17.90 -10.54 -16.14
N ILE A 92 -16.67 -10.68 -16.64
CA ILE A 92 -15.52 -9.91 -16.14
C ILE A 92 -15.74 -8.40 -16.35
N GLN A 93 -16.20 -7.98 -17.53
CA GLN A 93 -16.49 -6.57 -17.79
C GLN A 93 -17.56 -6.02 -16.85
N GLN A 94 -18.65 -6.75 -16.63
CA GLN A 94 -19.70 -6.34 -15.70
C GLN A 94 -19.19 -6.22 -14.25
N LEU A 95 -18.27 -7.08 -13.83
CA LEU A 95 -17.66 -7.00 -12.50
C LEU A 95 -16.75 -5.76 -12.37
N ILE A 96 -15.96 -5.46 -13.40
CA ILE A 96 -15.13 -4.25 -13.45
C ILE A 96 -16.00 -2.98 -13.43
N ASP A 97 -17.07 -2.97 -14.21
CA ASP A 97 -18.03 -1.84 -14.28
C ASP A 97 -18.76 -1.61 -12.95
N THR A 98 -18.77 -2.62 -12.07
CA THR A 98 -19.28 -2.54 -10.69
C THR A 98 -18.16 -2.42 -9.64
N GLU A 99 -17.01 -1.91 -10.06
CA GLU A 99 -15.85 -1.56 -9.22
C GLU A 99 -15.13 -2.75 -8.56
N HIS A 100 -15.32 -3.98 -9.07
CA HIS A 100 -14.54 -5.14 -8.61
C HIS A 100 -13.16 -5.14 -9.27
N THR A 101 -12.11 -5.05 -8.47
CA THR A 101 -10.72 -4.91 -8.92
C THR A 101 -9.81 -6.05 -8.45
N VAL A 102 -10.32 -7.01 -7.69
CA VAL A 102 -9.58 -8.19 -7.25
C VAL A 102 -10.25 -9.45 -7.76
N PHE A 103 -9.50 -10.25 -8.52
CA PHE A 103 -9.96 -11.53 -9.04
C PHE A 103 -9.09 -12.65 -8.49
N ILE A 104 -9.70 -13.54 -7.71
CA ILE A 104 -9.04 -14.76 -7.23
C ILE A 104 -9.53 -15.92 -8.08
N GLU A 105 -8.62 -16.53 -8.85
CA GLU A 105 -8.93 -17.74 -9.62
C GLU A 105 -8.86 -18.97 -8.71
N VAL A 106 -10.03 -19.52 -8.35
CA VAL A 106 -10.14 -20.73 -7.54
C VAL A 106 -10.07 -21.96 -8.43
N SER A 107 -8.87 -22.54 -8.56
CA SER A 107 -8.62 -23.72 -9.38
C SER A 107 -7.39 -24.49 -8.89
N ALA A 108 -7.23 -25.75 -9.31
CA ALA A 108 -6.03 -26.54 -9.02
C ALA A 108 -4.78 -26.03 -9.75
N HIS A 109 -4.97 -25.27 -10.83
CA HIS A 109 -3.94 -24.58 -11.59
C HIS A 109 -4.59 -23.51 -12.46
N PRO A 110 -4.03 -22.29 -12.53
CA PRO A 110 -4.62 -21.20 -13.28
C PRO A 110 -4.74 -21.48 -14.77
N VAL A 111 -5.94 -21.32 -15.30
CA VAL A 111 -6.24 -21.35 -16.73
C VAL A 111 -6.95 -20.06 -17.18
N LEU A 112 -7.48 -19.27 -16.24
CA LEU A 112 -8.25 -18.05 -16.54
C LEU A 112 -7.48 -16.76 -16.28
N THR A 113 -6.38 -16.79 -15.54
CA THR A 113 -5.55 -15.62 -15.20
C THR A 113 -5.19 -14.78 -16.44
N ASN A 114 -4.78 -15.43 -17.54
CA ASN A 114 -4.47 -14.72 -18.78
C ASN A 114 -5.73 -14.09 -19.42
N ALA A 115 -6.85 -14.81 -19.42
CA ALA A 115 -8.10 -14.31 -19.97
C ALA A 115 -8.65 -13.12 -19.17
N ILE A 116 -8.51 -13.13 -17.84
CA ILE A 116 -8.89 -12.00 -16.98
C ILE A 116 -7.96 -10.81 -17.24
N ASN A 117 -6.65 -11.04 -17.37
CA ASN A 117 -5.69 -10.00 -17.77
C ASN A 117 -6.09 -9.37 -19.11
N GLU A 118 -6.39 -10.17 -20.13
CA GLU A 118 -6.84 -9.66 -21.44
C GLU A 118 -8.13 -8.85 -21.34
N CYS A 119 -9.10 -9.28 -20.53
CA CYS A 119 -10.35 -8.53 -20.32
C CYS A 119 -10.15 -7.20 -19.56
N THR A 120 -9.05 -7.06 -18.82
CA THR A 120 -8.75 -5.89 -17.99
C THR A 120 -7.74 -4.94 -18.64
N GLN A 121 -7.16 -5.33 -19.79
CA GLN A 121 -6.25 -4.48 -20.54
C GLN A 121 -6.92 -3.18 -20.99
N GLY A 122 -6.25 -2.05 -20.75
CA GLY A 122 -6.74 -0.72 -21.11
C GLY A 122 -7.74 -0.11 -20.13
N GLN A 123 -8.07 -0.81 -19.04
CA GLN A 123 -8.85 -0.23 -17.95
C GLN A 123 -8.03 0.83 -17.19
N LYS A 124 -8.71 1.87 -16.69
CA LYS A 124 -8.07 2.93 -15.91
C LYS A 124 -7.69 2.50 -14.50
N THR A 125 -8.44 1.54 -13.97
CA THR A 125 -8.27 1.04 -12.61
C THR A 125 -7.33 -0.16 -12.63
N GLU A 126 -6.37 -0.19 -11.71
CA GLU A 126 -5.48 -1.33 -11.52
C GLU A 126 -6.28 -2.53 -11.02
N VAL A 127 -6.05 -3.69 -11.63
CA VAL A 127 -6.73 -4.95 -11.30
C VAL A 127 -5.71 -5.96 -10.80
N VAL A 128 -5.98 -6.52 -9.63
CA VAL A 128 -5.16 -7.57 -9.01
C VAL A 128 -5.76 -8.93 -9.35
N ILE A 129 -4.94 -9.82 -9.91
CA ILE A 129 -5.35 -11.18 -10.28
C ILE A 129 -4.43 -12.17 -9.59
N ALA A 130 -5.01 -13.07 -8.79
CA ALA A 130 -4.26 -14.03 -8.00
C ALA A 130 -4.80 -15.45 -8.20
N PRO A 131 -3.96 -16.45 -8.54
CA PRO A 131 -4.39 -17.85 -8.56
C PRO A 131 -4.49 -18.40 -7.14
N SER A 132 -5.37 -19.38 -6.90
CA SER A 132 -5.42 -20.06 -5.60
C SER A 132 -4.30 -21.09 -5.45
N LEU A 133 -4.05 -21.90 -6.49
CA LEU A 133 -3.10 -23.02 -6.46
C LEU A 133 -2.29 -23.09 -7.75
N LEU A 134 -1.14 -23.75 -7.68
CA LEU A 134 -0.28 -24.05 -8.81
C LEU A 134 0.02 -25.54 -8.82
N ARG A 135 -0.07 -26.18 -9.98
CA ARG A 135 0.32 -27.57 -10.17
C ARG A 135 1.77 -27.79 -9.73
N ASP A 136 2.02 -28.92 -9.09
CA ASP A 136 3.36 -29.35 -8.63
C ASP A 136 4.02 -28.37 -7.64
N LYS A 137 3.20 -27.59 -6.90
CA LYS A 137 3.64 -26.68 -5.83
C LYS A 137 2.95 -27.01 -4.50
N PRO A 138 3.58 -26.71 -3.35
CA PRO A 138 2.95 -26.90 -2.05
C PRO A 138 1.70 -26.02 -1.91
N GLU A 139 0.54 -26.63 -1.70
CA GLU A 139 -0.77 -25.99 -1.75
C GLU A 139 -0.90 -24.82 -0.77
N HIS A 140 -0.64 -25.06 0.51
CA HIS A 140 -0.75 -24.05 1.56
C HIS A 140 0.20 -22.88 1.31
N ALA A 141 1.48 -23.15 1.04
CA ALA A 141 2.47 -22.11 0.80
C ALA A 141 2.12 -21.27 -0.43
N THR A 142 1.58 -21.90 -1.48
CA THR A 142 1.14 -21.22 -2.71
C THR A 142 -0.04 -20.30 -2.42
N LEU A 143 -1.07 -20.81 -1.74
CA LEU A 143 -2.24 -20.02 -1.38
C LEU A 143 -1.86 -18.80 -0.53
N PHE A 144 -1.06 -18.98 0.53
CA PHE A 144 -0.63 -17.88 1.38
C PHE A 144 0.28 -16.90 0.65
N LYS A 145 1.13 -17.36 -0.27
CA LYS A 145 1.96 -16.47 -1.09
C LYS A 145 1.08 -15.58 -1.98
N ASN A 146 0.08 -16.15 -2.65
CA ASN A 146 -0.79 -15.41 -3.54
C ASN A 146 -1.73 -14.47 -2.76
N LEU A 147 -2.21 -14.88 -1.59
CA LEU A 147 -2.93 -14.00 -0.67
C LEU A 147 -2.03 -12.86 -0.15
N ALA A 148 -0.76 -13.13 0.16
CA ALA A 148 0.18 -12.08 0.56
C ALA A 148 0.40 -11.05 -0.57
N ASP A 149 0.35 -11.48 -1.84
CA ASP A 149 0.43 -10.56 -2.98
C ASP A 149 -0.83 -9.67 -3.09
N VAL A 150 -2.02 -10.22 -2.83
CA VAL A 150 -3.26 -9.43 -2.72
C VAL A 150 -3.18 -8.43 -1.55
N TYR A 151 -2.66 -8.85 -0.40
CA TYR A 151 -2.45 -7.98 0.76
C TYR A 151 -1.42 -6.88 0.49
N ALA A 152 -0.30 -7.21 -0.15
CA ALA A 152 0.73 -6.25 -0.53
C ALA A 152 0.25 -5.23 -1.57
N ALA A 153 -0.76 -5.59 -2.38
CA ALA A 153 -1.45 -4.67 -3.27
C ALA A 153 -2.43 -3.71 -2.56
N GLY A 154 -2.54 -3.79 -1.22
CA GLY A 154 -3.32 -2.86 -0.40
C GLY A 154 -4.72 -3.35 -0.02
N PHE A 155 -5.08 -4.60 -0.36
CA PHE A 155 -6.37 -5.17 0.02
C PHE A 155 -6.29 -5.84 1.38
N ASP A 156 -7.22 -5.50 2.26
CA ASP A 156 -7.26 -6.11 3.59
C ASP A 156 -7.76 -7.56 3.53
N ILE A 157 -7.11 -8.43 4.30
CA ILE A 157 -7.49 -9.83 4.43
C ILE A 157 -7.98 -10.03 5.85
N PRO A 158 -9.20 -10.55 6.06
CA PRO A 158 -9.77 -10.75 7.38
C PRO A 158 -9.12 -11.95 8.09
N TRP A 159 -7.84 -11.81 8.48
CA TRP A 159 -7.03 -12.83 9.12
C TRP A 159 -7.66 -13.34 10.42
N GLU A 160 -8.46 -12.52 11.09
CA GLU A 160 -9.22 -12.93 12.28
C GLU A 160 -10.13 -14.11 11.97
N LYS A 161 -10.76 -14.17 10.78
CA LYS A 161 -11.61 -15.31 10.38
C LYS A 161 -10.81 -16.58 10.19
N TYR A 162 -9.59 -16.47 9.67
CA TYR A 162 -8.70 -17.62 9.51
C TYR A 162 -8.22 -18.17 10.86
N TYR A 163 -7.91 -17.28 11.81
CA TYR A 163 -7.42 -17.67 13.13
C TYR A 163 -8.53 -17.94 14.16
N GLN A 164 -9.82 -17.77 13.83
CA GLN A 164 -10.95 -18.02 14.75
C GLN A 164 -10.92 -19.41 15.39
N THR A 165 -10.49 -20.44 14.64
CA THR A 165 -10.40 -21.83 15.13
C THR A 165 -8.99 -22.19 15.61
N SER A 166 -8.05 -21.24 15.57
CA SER A 166 -6.67 -21.46 15.98
C SER A 166 -6.49 -21.13 17.45
N HIS A 167 -5.83 -22.02 18.18
CA HIS A 167 -5.35 -21.76 19.54
C HIS A 167 -3.88 -21.29 19.55
N ALA A 168 -3.37 -20.77 18.43
CA ALA A 168 -2.00 -20.29 18.34
C ALA A 168 -1.79 -19.10 19.31
N PRO A 169 -0.71 -19.12 20.11
CA PRO A 169 -0.40 -18.01 20.99
C PRO A 169 0.00 -16.77 20.17
N HIS A 170 -0.43 -15.59 20.62
CA HIS A 170 0.12 -14.34 20.11
C HIS A 170 1.57 -14.19 20.57
N ILE A 171 2.47 -13.93 19.61
CA ILE A 171 3.87 -13.62 19.88
C ILE A 171 4.12 -12.14 19.65
N ALA A 172 4.89 -11.50 20.53
CA ALA A 172 5.33 -10.13 20.33
C ALA A 172 6.36 -10.11 19.20
N LEU A 173 6.10 -9.32 18.16
CA LEU A 173 7.07 -9.05 17.11
C LEU A 173 7.93 -7.83 17.49
N PRO A 174 9.14 -7.70 16.92
CA PRO A 174 9.92 -6.48 17.04
C PRO A 174 9.08 -5.24 16.69
N SER A 175 9.33 -4.14 17.38
CA SER A 175 8.64 -2.88 17.07
C SER A 175 8.98 -2.41 15.66
N TYR A 176 8.06 -1.62 15.08
CA TYR A 176 8.24 -1.05 13.75
C TYR A 176 9.58 -0.30 13.67
N PRO A 177 10.48 -0.65 12.74
CA PRO A 177 11.77 0.03 12.59
C PRO A 177 11.53 1.37 11.88
N PHE A 178 11.14 2.39 12.64
CA PHE A 178 10.97 3.74 12.10
C PHE A 178 12.22 4.18 11.32
N GLN A 179 11.99 4.75 10.13
CA GLN A 179 13.02 5.47 9.38
C GLN A 179 13.33 6.75 10.16
N ARG A 180 14.37 6.66 11.01
CA ARG A 180 14.76 7.75 11.90
C ARG A 180 15.43 8.84 11.08
N GLU A 181 14.78 9.99 11.02
CA GLU A 181 15.37 11.22 10.52
C GLU A 181 15.50 12.21 11.68
N ARG A 182 16.59 12.98 11.66
CA ARG A 182 16.83 14.02 12.66
C ARG A 182 16.02 15.25 12.25
N TYR A 183 14.90 15.45 12.92
CA TYR A 183 14.15 16.69 12.84
C TYR A 183 14.65 17.61 13.96
N GLU A 184 15.53 18.54 13.61
CA GLU A 184 15.93 19.60 14.54
C GLU A 184 14.83 20.66 14.59
N ILE A 185 14.30 20.89 15.79
CA ILE A 185 13.52 22.09 16.05
C ILE A 185 14.57 23.15 16.36
N GLU A 186 14.82 24.05 15.41
CA GLU A 186 15.65 25.23 15.64
C GLU A 186 14.94 26.13 16.66
N ASP A 187 15.22 25.88 17.94
CA ASP A 187 14.71 26.70 19.01
C ASP A 187 15.53 28.00 19.09
N HIS A 188 15.19 28.96 18.24
CA HIS A 188 15.74 30.32 18.29
C HIS A 188 15.38 31.07 19.60
N SER A 189 14.59 30.46 20.50
CA SER A 189 14.28 31.03 21.81
C SER A 189 15.21 30.56 22.93
N ALA A 190 15.83 29.37 22.80
CA ALA A 190 16.72 28.82 23.83
C ALA A 190 18.05 29.57 23.95
N ASP A 191 18.54 30.16 22.85
CA ASP A 191 19.75 30.99 22.82
C ASP A 191 19.52 32.38 23.45
N ASN A 192 18.28 32.88 23.34
CA ASN A 192 17.87 34.14 23.95
C ASN A 192 17.44 33.97 25.43
N GLY A 193 17.08 32.77 25.86
CA GLY A 193 16.44 32.52 27.15
C GLY A 193 17.42 32.34 28.31
N ARG A 194 18.52 31.60 28.13
CA ARG A 194 19.45 31.32 29.25
C ARG A 194 20.39 32.50 29.55
N GLN A 195 20.93 33.17 28.53
CA GLN A 195 21.81 34.33 28.72
C GLN A 195 21.08 35.56 29.29
N ARG A 196 19.78 35.72 29.04
CA ARG A 196 19.03 36.92 29.46
C ARG A 196 18.58 36.94 30.92
N ILE A 197 18.50 35.79 31.60
CA ILE A 197 17.87 35.76 32.92
C ILE A 197 18.75 36.43 33.98
N ASN A 198 20.07 36.51 33.77
CA ASN A 198 21.01 37.13 34.73
C ASN A 198 21.92 38.23 34.15
N ALA A 199 22.03 38.41 32.83
CA ALA A 199 22.89 39.44 32.26
C ALA A 199 22.28 40.85 32.48
N LYS A 200 22.98 41.70 33.24
CA LYS A 200 22.56 43.10 33.50
C LYS A 200 22.74 44.00 32.27
N HIS A 201 23.70 43.67 31.41
CA HIS A 201 24.04 44.45 30.24
C HIS A 201 23.98 43.62 28.94
N PRO A 202 23.31 44.16 27.88
CA PRO A 202 22.99 43.39 26.68
C PRO A 202 24.21 42.87 25.91
N LEU A 203 25.37 43.53 25.98
CA LEU A 203 26.57 43.08 25.26
C LEU A 203 27.55 42.30 26.13
N LEU A 204 27.58 42.55 27.45
CA LEU A 204 28.58 41.97 28.34
C LEU A 204 28.26 40.50 28.68
N GLY A 205 26.97 40.16 28.74
CA GLY A 205 26.53 38.79 29.02
C GLY A 205 26.60 38.42 30.49
N GLU A 206 26.78 37.13 30.78
CA GLU A 206 26.77 36.58 32.14
C GLU A 206 28.19 36.45 32.70
N ALA A 207 28.38 36.87 33.96
CA ALA A 207 29.64 36.66 34.68
C ALA A 207 29.80 35.18 35.03
N ILE A 208 30.94 34.59 34.67
CA ILE A 208 31.26 33.18 34.94
C ILE A 208 32.46 33.06 35.87
N THR A 209 32.37 32.12 36.81
CA THR A 209 33.47 31.80 37.73
C THR A 209 34.26 30.61 37.19
N LEU A 210 35.54 30.83 36.88
CA LEU A 210 36.46 29.77 36.48
C LEU A 210 37.33 29.33 37.65
N ALA A 211 37.33 28.03 37.96
CA ALA A 211 38.14 27.47 39.03
C ALA A 211 39.64 27.70 38.77
N GLY A 212 40.38 28.14 39.79
CA GLY A 212 41.83 28.36 39.72
C GLY A 212 42.26 29.76 39.25
N ASN A 213 41.31 30.67 38.93
CA ASN A 213 41.59 32.04 38.56
C ASN A 213 40.98 33.03 39.57
N GLU A 214 41.63 33.21 40.72
CA GLU A 214 41.14 34.06 41.81
C GLU A 214 41.32 35.57 41.54
N HIS A 215 42.12 35.95 40.54
CA HIS A 215 42.46 37.34 40.24
C HIS A 215 41.98 37.81 38.86
N THR A 216 41.13 37.04 38.18
CA THR A 216 40.62 37.38 36.86
C THR A 216 39.14 37.05 36.77
N SER A 217 38.36 38.04 36.35
CA SER A 217 36.91 37.91 36.14
C SER A 217 36.63 37.64 34.66
N PHE A 218 35.62 36.81 34.41
CA PHE A 218 35.26 36.37 33.07
C PHE A 218 33.77 36.61 32.83
N TRP A 219 33.45 37.00 31.60
CA TRP A 219 32.08 37.13 31.13
C TRP A 219 31.93 36.36 29.82
N GLU A 220 30.78 35.73 29.65
CA GLU A 220 30.40 35.02 28.43
C GLU A 220 29.16 35.68 27.81
N SER A 221 29.25 35.98 26.51
CA SER A 221 28.19 36.63 25.74
C SER A 221 28.18 36.08 24.32
N GLN A 222 26.99 35.86 23.78
CA GLN A 222 26.80 35.57 22.37
C GLN A 222 26.28 36.82 21.67
N ILE A 223 27.02 37.27 20.66
CA ILE A 223 26.67 38.45 19.86
C ILE A 223 26.38 37.99 18.44
N SER A 224 25.11 38.12 18.02
CA SER A 224 24.67 37.75 16.69
C SER A 224 23.82 38.84 16.05
N ILE A 225 23.77 38.89 14.71
CA ILE A 225 22.89 39.81 13.97
C ILE A 225 21.40 39.45 14.10
N GLN A 226 21.09 38.22 14.52
CA GLN A 226 19.74 37.78 14.85
C GLN A 226 19.27 38.42 16.16
N GLN A 227 20.16 38.52 17.15
CA GLN A 227 19.89 39.09 18.46
C GLN A 227 20.03 40.62 18.48
N PHE A 228 21.00 41.17 17.76
CA PHE A 228 21.27 42.60 17.64
C PHE A 228 21.27 43.05 16.18
N PRO A 229 20.08 43.22 15.55
CA PRO A 229 19.99 43.53 14.12
C PRO A 229 20.71 44.82 13.69
N TYR A 230 20.86 45.78 14.59
CA TYR A 230 21.57 47.05 14.34
C TYR A 230 23.07 46.85 14.08
N LEU A 231 23.67 45.72 14.47
CA LEU A 231 25.07 45.42 14.13
C LEU A 231 25.29 45.30 12.62
N LYS A 232 24.24 45.02 11.83
CA LYS A 232 24.31 45.00 10.37
C LYS A 232 24.76 46.34 9.77
N ASP A 233 24.57 47.44 10.49
CA ASP A 233 24.90 48.78 10.00
C ASP A 233 26.41 49.11 10.14
N HIS A 234 27.16 48.32 10.92
CA HIS A 234 28.61 48.49 11.06
C HIS A 234 29.38 47.47 10.23
N GLN A 235 29.77 47.89 9.03
CA GLN A 235 30.48 47.05 8.06
C GLN A 235 31.85 47.62 7.71
N VAL A 236 32.84 46.73 7.59
CA VAL A 236 34.18 47.04 7.09
C VAL A 236 34.45 46.08 5.94
N ASN A 237 34.66 46.61 4.73
CA ASN A 237 34.83 45.83 3.49
C ASN A 237 33.69 44.79 3.30
N ASP A 238 32.43 45.24 3.37
CA ASP A 238 31.21 44.44 3.21
C ASP A 238 31.05 43.27 4.20
N THR A 239 31.85 43.24 5.26
CA THR A 239 31.75 42.26 6.35
C THR A 239 31.21 42.95 7.59
N VAL A 240 30.17 42.37 8.20
CA VAL A 240 29.67 42.84 9.51
C VAL A 240 30.73 42.52 10.57
N VAL A 241 31.23 43.57 11.23
CA VAL A 241 32.25 43.46 12.29
C VAL A 241 31.72 44.13 13.55
N VAL A 242 31.98 43.57 14.72
CA VAL A 242 31.62 44.22 15.99
C VAL A 242 32.34 45.58 16.09
N PRO A 243 31.60 46.70 16.31
CA PRO A 243 32.23 48.00 16.44
C PRO A 243 33.26 48.04 17.56
N GLY A 244 34.39 48.73 17.35
CA GLY A 244 35.41 48.92 18.39
C GLY A 244 34.84 49.51 19.69
N VAL A 245 33.85 50.40 19.57
CA VAL A 245 33.15 51.02 20.71
C VAL A 245 32.34 50.02 21.54
N ALA A 246 31.87 48.90 20.95
CA ALA A 246 31.17 47.88 21.69
C ALA A 246 32.09 47.21 22.73
N TYR A 247 33.37 47.02 22.41
CA TYR A 247 34.36 46.52 23.37
C TYR A 247 34.62 47.52 24.49
N VAL A 248 34.65 48.82 24.18
CA VAL A 248 34.79 49.86 25.21
C VAL A 248 33.61 49.85 26.17
N GLU A 249 32.38 49.73 25.65
CA GLU A 249 31.16 49.61 26.45
C GLU A 249 31.19 48.37 27.36
N MET A 250 31.56 47.21 26.80
CA MET A 250 31.71 45.97 27.58
C MET A 250 32.75 46.12 28.70
N ILE A 251 33.88 46.78 28.45
CA ILE A 251 34.92 47.04 29.46
C ILE A 251 34.41 47.97 30.55
N LEU A 252 33.70 49.05 30.19
CA LEU A 252 33.14 50.00 31.15
C LEU A 252 32.12 49.33 32.06
N GLU A 253 31.25 48.51 31.50
CA GLU A 253 30.26 47.78 32.30
C GLU A 253 30.91 46.71 33.17
N ALA A 254 31.90 45.96 32.66
CA ALA A 254 32.64 44.98 33.46
C ALA A 254 33.35 45.67 34.64
N ALA A 255 33.93 46.85 34.42
CA ALA A 255 34.51 47.66 35.48
C ALA A 255 33.44 48.17 36.45
N ALA A 256 32.27 48.57 35.97
CA ALA A 256 31.16 48.93 36.83
C ALA A 256 30.75 47.74 37.71
N GLU A 257 30.50 46.55 37.17
CA GLU A 257 30.14 45.37 37.95
C GLU A 257 31.18 44.99 39.02
N LEU A 258 32.47 45.11 38.70
CA LEU A 258 33.55 44.81 39.65
C LEU A 258 33.74 45.87 40.73
N TYR A 259 33.59 47.15 40.40
CA TYR A 259 34.01 48.26 41.25
C TYR A 259 32.85 49.08 41.84
N THR A 260 31.60 48.89 41.41
CA THR A 260 30.43 49.61 41.98
C THR A 260 29.78 48.92 43.18
N HIS A 261 30.29 47.77 43.65
CA HIS A 261 29.82 47.09 44.87
C HIS A 261 30.84 47.05 46.01
N GLY A 262 31.75 48.03 46.08
CA GLY A 262 32.74 48.12 47.17
C GLY A 262 33.11 49.53 47.62
N VAL A 263 32.24 50.17 48.41
CA VAL A 263 32.63 51.06 49.54
C VAL A 263 31.53 50.87 50.61
N PRO A 264 31.85 50.37 51.81
CA PRO A 264 32.39 51.22 52.87
C PRO A 264 33.92 51.13 53.04
#